data_AF-A0A2V8QQD2-F1
#
_entry.id   AF-A0A2V8QQD2-F1
#
_cell.length_a   1.000
_cell.length_b   1.000
_cell.length_c   1.000
_cell.angle_alpha   90.00
_cell.angle_beta   90.00
_cell.angle_gamma   90.00
#
_symmetry.space_group_name_H-M   'P 1'
#
loop_
_entity.id
_entity.type
_entity.pdbx_description
1 polymer ?
#
loop_
_entity_poly.entity_id
_entity_poly.type
_entity_poly.pdbx_seq_one_letter_code
_entity_poly.pdbx_strand_id
1 'polypeptide(L)' 'MADKREAGKSRAEAGAPDVVIITGLSGSGMSSATNAFEDLGYFCVDNLPLTLL' A
#
# COMPACT_ATOMS: atom_id res chain seq x y z
N MET A 1 21.70 -2.26 33.48
CA MET A 1 20.28 -2.48 33.80
C MET A 1 19.62 -2.86 32.50
N ALA A 2 19.05 -4.07 32.48
CA ALA A 2 18.46 -4.69 31.31
C ALA A 2 17.17 -3.99 30.86
N ASP A 3 16.62 -4.52 29.76
CA ASP A 3 15.23 -4.40 29.33
C ASP A 3 14.97 -3.14 28.46
N LYS A 4 14.39 -3.19 27.26
CA LYS A 4 13.41 -4.16 26.80
C LYS A 4 13.06 -3.96 25.31
N ARG A 5 12.99 -5.09 24.59
CA ARG A 5 12.16 -5.41 23.41
C ARG A 5 12.57 -4.90 22.04
N GLU A 6 13.20 -5.84 21.34
CA GLU A 6 13.02 -6.18 19.94
C GLU A 6 11.55 -6.12 19.49
N ALA A 7 11.34 -5.57 18.29
CA ALA A 7 10.31 -6.03 17.37
C ALA A 7 10.82 -5.87 15.92
N GLY A 8 11.53 -6.91 15.45
CA GLY A 8 11.54 -7.37 14.05
C GLY A 8 11.98 -6.39 12.95
N LYS A 9 13.29 -6.15 12.81
CA LYS A 9 13.87 -5.66 11.54
C LYS A 9 14.33 -6.86 10.71
N SER A 10 13.42 -7.64 10.15
CA SER A 10 13.78 -8.75 9.25
C SER A 10 13.89 -8.27 7.80
N ARG A 11 15.13 -7.97 7.39
CA ARG A 11 15.66 -8.26 6.04
C ARG A 11 14.81 -7.77 4.84
N ALA A 12 14.50 -6.48 4.76
CA ALA A 12 13.96 -5.84 3.55
C ALA A 12 14.75 -4.57 3.21
N GLU A 13 16.07 -4.73 2.99
CA GLU A 13 16.96 -3.65 2.53
C GLU A 13 17.37 -3.84 1.05
N ALA A 14 16.43 -4.32 0.24
CA ALA A 14 16.32 -3.94 -1.16
C ALA A 14 15.01 -3.17 -1.23
N GLY A 15 15.06 -1.87 -1.54
CA GLY A 15 13.94 -0.93 -1.36
C GLY A 15 12.60 -1.57 -1.70
N ALA A 16 11.74 -1.72 -0.70
CA ALA A 16 10.42 -2.31 -0.91
C ALA A 16 9.70 -1.49 -2.00
N PRO A 17 9.01 -2.14 -2.95
CA PRO A 17 8.22 -1.42 -3.93
C PRO A 17 7.19 -0.55 -3.19
N ASP A 18 7.07 0.72 -3.60
CA ASP A 18 6.10 1.65 -3.04
C ASP A 18 4.72 1.30 -3.61
N VAL A 19 3.91 0.60 -2.80
CA VAL A 19 2.61 0.04 -3.19
C VAL A 19 1.54 0.57 -2.24
N VAL A 20 0.47 1.12 -2.80
CA VAL A 20 -0.67 1.66 -2.07
C VAL A 20 -1.91 0.82 -2.37
N ILE A 21 -2.59 0.36 -1.33
CA ILE A 21 -3.86 -0.37 -1.44
C ILE A 21 -5.00 0.58 -1.09
N ILE A 22 -5.83 0.90 -2.09
CA ILE A 22 -7.03 1.72 -1.90
C ILE A 22 -8.22 0.79 -1.65
N THR A 23 -8.92 1.01 -0.55
CA THR A 23 -10.12 0.22 -0.16
C THR A 23 -11.18 1.13 0.46
N GLY A 24 -12.44 0.71 0.39
CA GLY A 24 -13.57 1.48 0.91
C GLY A 24 -14.91 0.86 0.55
N LEU A 25 -15.98 1.36 1.20
CA LEU A 25 -17.36 0.99 0.86
C LEU A 25 -17.77 1.61 -0.49
N SER A 26 -18.72 0.99 -1.19
CA SER A 26 -19.24 1.55 -2.45
C SER A 26 -19.76 2.98 -2.23
N GLY A 27 -19.27 3.93 -3.04
CA GLY A 27 -19.58 5.36 -2.91
C GLY A 27 -18.65 6.15 -1.97
N SER A 28 -17.64 5.55 -1.33
CA SER A 28 -16.70 6.27 -0.46
C SER A 28 -15.66 7.12 -1.21
N GLY A 29 -15.78 7.23 -2.55
CA GLY A 29 -14.85 7.99 -3.38
C GLY A 29 -13.58 7.22 -3.76
N MET A 30 -13.61 5.88 -3.83
CA MET A 30 -12.45 5.08 -4.28
C MET A 30 -11.90 5.59 -5.61
N SER A 31 -12.75 5.83 -6.61
CA SER A 31 -12.33 6.38 -7.91
C SER A 31 -11.68 7.77 -7.79
N SER A 32 -12.16 8.62 -6.88
CA SER A 32 -11.56 9.93 -6.62
C SER A 32 -10.18 9.81 -5.97
N ALA A 33 -10.00 8.83 -5.07
CA ALA A 33 -8.70 8.53 -4.49
C ALA A 33 -7.73 8.03 -5.55
N THR A 34 -8.16 7.11 -6.42
CA THR A 34 -7.37 6.60 -7.54
C THR A 34 -6.87 7.72 -8.45
N ASN A 35 -7.76 8.64 -8.86
CA ASN A 35 -7.37 9.79 -9.70
C ASN A 35 -6.32 10.68 -9.02
N ALA A 36 -6.47 10.94 -7.71
CA ALA A 36 -5.50 11.74 -6.97
C ALA A 36 -4.13 11.03 -6.88
N PHE A 37 -4.09 9.70 -6.78
CA PHE A 37 -2.85 8.95 -6.80
C PHE A 37 -2.21 8.90 -8.19
N GLU A 38 -3.00 8.86 -9.27
CA GLU A 38 -2.49 9.01 -10.64
C GLU A 38 -1.83 10.37 -10.85
N ASP A 39 -2.44 11.46 -10.35
CA ASP A 39 -1.85 12.81 -10.39
C ASP A 39 -0.52 12.89 -9.62
N LEU A 40 -0.36 12.08 -8.57
CA LEU A 40 0.88 11.94 -7.80
C LEU A 40 1.93 11.04 -8.47
N GLY A 41 1.62 10.47 -9.64
CA GLY A 41 2.53 9.63 -10.42
C GLY A 41 2.46 8.13 -10.10
N TYR A 42 1.45 7.68 -9.35
CA TYR A 42 1.22 6.25 -9.12
C TYR A 42 0.50 5.62 -10.31
N PHE A 43 0.88 4.38 -10.64
CA PHE A 43 0.12 3.56 -11.56
C PHE A 43 -1.01 2.85 -10.80
N CYS A 44 -2.24 3.24 -11.10
CA CYS A 44 -3.42 2.70 -10.43
C CYS A 44 -4.07 1.59 -11.24
N VAL A 45 -4.47 0.51 -10.56
CA VAL A 45 -5.18 -0.62 -11.16
C VAL A 45 -6.38 -0.97 -10.30
N ASP A 46 -7.58 -0.92 -10.89
CA ASP A 46 -8.80 -1.39 -10.25
C ASP A 46 -9.05 -2.88 -10.54
N ASN A 47 -9.93 -3.50 -9.75
CA ASN A 47 -10.43 -4.88 -9.97
C ASN A 47 -9.32 -5.95 -10.18
N LEU A 48 -8.12 -5.72 -9.64
CA LEU A 48 -7.02 -6.66 -9.80
C LEU A 48 -7.38 -8.00 -9.14
N PRO A 49 -7.28 -9.14 -9.86
CA PRO A 49 -7.50 -10.44 -9.27
C PRO A 49 -6.52 -10.68 -8.11
N LEU A 50 -7.01 -11.20 -6.98
CA LEU A 50 -6.19 -11.44 -5.78
C LEU A 50 -5.01 -12.41 -6.01
N THR A 51 -5.03 -13.17 -7.10
CA THR A 51 -3.91 -14.02 -7.52
C THR A 51 -2.69 -13.26 -8.03
N LEU A 52 -2.83 -11.95 -8.30
CA LEU A 52 -1.75 -11.05 -8.73
C LEU A 52 -1.21 -10.15 -7.61
N LEU A 53 -1.77 -10.25 -6.39
CA LEU A 53 -1.37 -9.47 -5.22
C LEU A 53 -0.30 -10.20 -4.39
#